data_AF-A0A3B6U3E8-F1
#
_entry.id   AF-A0A3B6U3E8-F1
#
_cell.length_a   1.000
_cell.length_b   1.000
_cell.length_c   1.000
_cell.angle_alpha   90.00
_cell.angle_beta   90.00
_cell.angle_gamma   90.00
#
_symmetry.space_group_name_H-M   'P 1'
#
loop_
_entity.id
_entity.type
_entity.pdbx_description
1 polymer ?
#
loop_
_entity_poly.entity_id
_entity_poly.type
_entity_poly.pdbx_seq_one_letter_code
_entity_poly.pdbx_strand_id
1 'polypeptide(L)'
;MERVKGFPSRCLKMLARWLCPGADDDHAAIAQRLGMLPKSEVDHADDLAQWVEDERAAIAQWEEAERAAARDSLQAFTLRLNKRLAAGAGRSGNLVFSPLCLYAALSLWATGARERTLNELLGVLGVPSRDVHTFHVCTLARQALTDRPRTGGPRVSFGCGVWHDATVPLRPAFRDVNFHRQPEEAREQINAWVAALTNDLIPTLIGRDALSHLTDLVLVNTIYFKAKWNKSFDEERHLFHRLDNIAIDTPFMRGFGRQRIAWHNGFKVLQLRYEQGRPLPVQSQPQPTYSMCVFLPDVRDGLCWLASQIA
;
A
#
# COMPACT_ATOMS: atom_id res chain seq x y z
N MET A 1 -24.90 -8.48 -19.38
CA MET A 1 -24.03 -9.62 -19.03
C MET A 1 -22.76 -9.74 -19.90
N GLU A 2 -22.53 -8.88 -20.90
CA GLU A 2 -21.29 -8.87 -21.70
C GLU A 2 -20.20 -7.89 -21.21
N ARG A 3 -20.51 -6.98 -20.27
CA ARG A 3 -19.59 -5.94 -19.76
C ARG A 3 -18.37 -6.46 -18.97
N VAL A 4 -18.33 -7.74 -18.62
CA VAL A 4 -17.37 -8.30 -17.64
C VAL A 4 -16.29 -9.17 -18.29
N LYS A 5 -16.32 -9.43 -19.62
CA LYS A 5 -15.37 -10.36 -20.24
C LYS A 5 -13.98 -9.76 -20.51
N GLY A 6 -13.87 -8.45 -20.77
CA GLY A 6 -12.59 -7.77 -21.01
C GLY A 6 -11.89 -7.20 -19.76
N PHE A 7 -12.65 -6.94 -18.70
CA PHE A 7 -12.17 -6.27 -17.48
C PHE A 7 -11.21 -7.11 -16.61
N PRO A 8 -11.45 -8.44 -16.39
CA PRO A 8 -10.52 -9.29 -15.68
C PRO A 8 -9.14 -9.26 -16.35
N SER A 9 -9.09 -9.42 -17.68
CA SER A 9 -7.84 -9.41 -18.45
C SER A 9 -7.03 -8.11 -18.26
N ARG A 10 -7.69 -6.95 -18.20
CA ARG A 10 -7.04 -5.63 -18.04
C ARG A 10 -6.56 -5.36 -16.61
N CYS A 11 -7.36 -5.71 -15.61
CA CYS A 11 -6.97 -5.70 -14.20
C CYS A 11 -5.79 -6.64 -13.89
N LEU A 12 -5.71 -7.74 -14.64
CA LEU A 12 -4.63 -8.72 -14.55
C LEU A 12 -3.30 -8.18 -15.13
N LYS A 13 -3.34 -7.40 -16.22
CA LYS A 13 -2.15 -6.65 -16.72
C LYS A 13 -1.63 -5.64 -15.68
N MET A 14 -2.53 -4.95 -14.97
CA MET A 14 -2.14 -4.03 -13.88
C MET A 14 -1.54 -4.76 -12.69
N LEU A 15 -2.15 -5.86 -12.26
CA LEU A 15 -1.59 -6.73 -11.22
C LEU A 15 -0.20 -7.23 -11.60
N ALA A 16 -0.02 -7.67 -12.85
CA ALA A 16 1.28 -8.13 -13.35
C ALA A 16 2.35 -7.02 -13.28
N ARG A 17 2.01 -5.80 -13.70
CA ARG A 17 2.89 -4.63 -13.62
C ARG A 17 3.19 -4.21 -12.18
N TRP A 18 2.20 -4.37 -11.29
CA TRP A 18 2.32 -4.09 -9.86
C TRP A 18 3.14 -5.13 -9.10
N LEU A 19 3.14 -6.38 -9.58
CA LEU A 19 3.92 -7.49 -9.03
C LEU A 19 5.39 -7.48 -9.45
N CYS A 20 5.69 -6.86 -10.59
CA CYS A 20 7.04 -6.83 -11.18
C CYS A 20 7.46 -5.40 -11.62
N PRO A 21 7.59 -4.43 -10.70
CA PRO A 21 8.17 -3.14 -11.04
C PRO A 21 9.66 -3.32 -11.42
N GLY A 22 10.04 -2.92 -12.64
CA GLY A 22 11.43 -2.91 -13.14
C GLY A 22 11.84 -4.02 -14.10
N ALA A 23 10.92 -4.86 -14.58
CA ALA A 23 11.21 -5.72 -15.73
C ALA A 23 11.05 -4.90 -17.03
N ASP A 24 12.09 -4.85 -17.85
CA ASP A 24 12.07 -4.28 -19.21
C ASP A 24 11.22 -5.11 -20.21
N ASP A 25 10.37 -6.02 -19.70
CA ASP A 25 9.68 -7.00 -20.52
C ASP A 25 8.20 -6.65 -20.73
N ASP A 26 7.84 -6.65 -22.00
CA ASP A 26 6.51 -6.64 -22.60
C ASP A 26 5.40 -7.11 -21.65
N HIS A 27 4.62 -6.15 -21.16
CA HIS A 27 3.52 -6.36 -20.22
C HIS A 27 2.43 -7.31 -20.77
N ALA A 28 2.29 -7.42 -22.09
CA ALA A 28 1.37 -8.37 -22.71
C ALA A 28 1.92 -9.81 -22.65
N ALA A 29 3.24 -9.98 -22.77
CA ALA A 29 3.92 -11.26 -22.58
C ALA A 29 3.81 -11.75 -21.13
N ILE A 30 3.90 -10.87 -20.13
CA ILE A 30 3.72 -11.22 -18.71
C ILE A 30 2.28 -11.70 -18.44
N ALA A 31 1.27 -11.01 -18.99
CA ALA A 31 -0.13 -11.38 -18.83
C ALA A 31 -0.53 -12.65 -19.64
N GLN A 32 0.07 -12.91 -20.81
CA GLN A 32 -0.06 -14.19 -21.51
C GLN A 32 0.62 -15.35 -20.75
N ARG A 33 1.82 -15.13 -20.20
CA ARG A 33 2.53 -16.10 -19.34
C ARG A 33 1.72 -16.45 -18.10
N LEU A 34 1.00 -15.48 -17.52
CA LEU A 34 0.07 -15.73 -16.44
C LEU A 34 -1.16 -16.56 -16.85
N GLY A 35 -1.38 -16.90 -18.12
CA GLY A 35 -2.60 -17.56 -18.59
C GLY A 35 -3.85 -16.68 -18.41
N MET A 36 -3.67 -15.36 -18.50
CA MET A 36 -4.69 -14.34 -18.24
C MET A 36 -5.19 -13.65 -19.52
N LEU A 37 -4.47 -13.83 -20.64
CA LEU A 37 -4.86 -13.41 -22.00
C LEU A 37 -4.73 -14.59 -22.97
N PRO A 38 -5.62 -14.71 -23.98
CA PRO A 38 -5.41 -15.58 -25.12
C PRO A 38 -4.23 -15.10 -25.97
N LYS A 39 -3.54 -16.04 -26.63
CA LYS A 39 -2.27 -15.80 -27.38
C LYS A 39 -2.36 -14.78 -28.54
N SER A 40 -3.55 -14.31 -28.91
CA SER A 40 -3.79 -13.56 -30.16
C SER A 40 -3.92 -12.04 -30.02
N GLU A 41 -3.78 -11.45 -28.82
CA GLU A 41 -3.93 -10.00 -28.63
C GLU A 41 -2.64 -9.38 -28.07
N VAL A 42 -1.74 -8.95 -28.95
CA VAL A 42 -0.67 -7.99 -28.61
C VAL A 42 -0.51 -7.04 -29.79
N ASP A 43 -0.76 -5.75 -29.58
CA ASP A 43 -0.24 -4.69 -30.44
C ASP A 43 0.15 -3.45 -29.59
N HIS A 44 0.98 -2.59 -30.17
CA HIS A 44 2.09 -1.84 -29.58
C HIS A 44 1.84 -0.66 -28.61
N ALA A 45 2.94 -0.19 -28.01
CA ALA A 45 3.11 0.81 -26.95
C ALA A 45 2.45 2.20 -27.10
N ASP A 46 1.80 2.52 -28.23
CA ASP A 46 0.94 3.71 -28.37
C ASP A 46 -0.37 3.59 -27.58
N ASP A 47 -0.71 2.38 -27.13
CA ASP A 47 -1.92 2.05 -26.39
C ASP A 47 -1.97 2.64 -24.96
N LEU A 48 -0.87 3.08 -24.37
CA LEU A 48 -0.85 3.34 -22.92
C LEU A 48 -1.63 4.61 -22.51
N ALA A 49 -1.61 5.65 -23.34
CA ALA A 49 -2.36 6.88 -23.10
C ALA A 49 -3.85 6.71 -23.43
N GLN A 50 -4.15 6.06 -24.55
CA GLN A 50 -5.52 5.71 -24.94
C GLN A 50 -6.13 4.73 -23.92
N TRP A 51 -5.36 3.76 -23.43
CA TRP A 51 -5.74 2.83 -22.36
C TRP A 51 -6.02 3.56 -21.04
N VAL A 52 -5.20 4.52 -20.62
CA VAL A 52 -5.48 5.31 -19.40
C VAL A 52 -6.81 6.06 -19.50
N GLU A 53 -7.16 6.55 -20.69
CA GLU A 53 -8.43 7.24 -20.95
C GLU A 53 -9.63 6.27 -21.08
N ASP A 54 -9.45 5.12 -21.72
CA ASP A 54 -10.48 4.06 -21.81
C ASP A 54 -10.76 3.44 -20.43
N GLU A 55 -9.74 3.26 -19.60
CA GLU A 55 -9.88 2.78 -18.23
C GLU A 55 -10.52 3.85 -17.32
N ARG A 56 -10.24 5.14 -17.58
CA ARG A 56 -10.98 6.26 -16.95
C ARG A 56 -12.46 6.18 -17.28
N ALA A 57 -12.81 5.94 -18.54
CA ALA A 57 -14.19 5.78 -18.97
C ALA A 57 -14.83 4.55 -18.30
N ALA A 58 -14.12 3.43 -18.21
CA ALA A 58 -14.60 2.22 -17.56
C ALA A 58 -14.81 2.40 -16.03
N ILE A 59 -13.91 3.06 -15.31
CA ILE A 59 -14.07 3.36 -13.87
C ILE A 59 -15.15 4.43 -13.63
N ALA A 60 -15.27 5.41 -14.54
CA ALA A 60 -16.32 6.42 -14.48
C ALA A 60 -17.72 5.81 -14.65
N GLN A 61 -17.82 4.67 -15.34
CA GLN A 61 -19.05 3.90 -15.49
C GLN A 61 -19.47 3.12 -14.23
N TRP A 62 -18.57 2.95 -13.23
CA TRP A 62 -18.92 2.33 -11.95
C TRP A 62 -19.62 3.33 -11.05
N GLU A 63 -20.67 2.88 -10.36
CA GLU A 63 -21.53 3.73 -9.56
C GLU A 63 -20.76 4.31 -8.37
N GLU A 64 -21.11 5.53 -7.94
CA GLU A 64 -20.46 6.16 -6.78
C GLU A 64 -20.60 5.29 -5.51
N ALA A 65 -21.63 4.46 -5.43
CA ALA A 65 -21.85 3.49 -4.37
C ALA A 65 -20.70 2.46 -4.26
N GLU A 66 -20.20 1.93 -5.38
CA GLU A 66 -19.11 0.94 -5.37
C GLU A 66 -17.78 1.58 -4.97
N ARG A 67 -17.55 2.84 -5.38
CA ARG A 67 -16.39 3.64 -4.95
C ARG A 67 -16.45 3.98 -3.46
N ALA A 68 -17.63 4.32 -2.94
CA ALA A 68 -17.85 4.55 -1.52
C ALA A 68 -17.57 3.28 -0.72
N ALA A 69 -18.18 2.15 -1.14
CA ALA A 69 -17.93 0.84 -0.51
C ALA A 69 -16.44 0.48 -0.48
N ALA A 70 -15.67 0.86 -1.51
CA ALA A 70 -14.23 0.65 -1.53
C ALA A 70 -13.45 1.46 -0.49
N ARG A 71 -13.76 2.75 -0.35
CA ARG A 71 -13.16 3.60 0.67
C ARG A 71 -13.51 3.11 2.06
N ASP A 72 -14.77 2.74 2.26
CA ASP A 72 -15.28 2.27 3.54
C ASP A 72 -14.65 0.94 3.96
N SER A 73 -14.38 0.03 3.00
CA SER A 73 -13.72 -1.25 3.26
C SER A 73 -12.29 -1.08 3.78
N LEU A 74 -11.47 -0.26 3.12
CA LEU A 74 -10.09 0.00 3.55
C LEU A 74 -10.06 0.73 4.89
N GLN A 75 -10.95 1.70 5.10
CA GLN A 75 -11.07 2.41 6.38
C GLN A 75 -11.45 1.44 7.50
N ALA A 76 -12.49 0.64 7.32
CA ALA A 76 -12.93 -0.33 8.32
C ALA A 76 -11.85 -1.39 8.61
N PHE A 77 -11.17 -1.89 7.59
CA PHE A 77 -10.00 -2.77 7.76
C PHE A 77 -8.91 -2.11 8.59
N THR A 78 -8.56 -0.86 8.27
CA THR A 78 -7.53 -0.08 8.97
C THR A 78 -7.84 0.06 10.46
N LEU A 79 -9.08 0.41 10.79
CA LEU A 79 -9.51 0.59 12.17
C LEU A 79 -9.46 -0.72 12.97
N ARG A 80 -9.98 -1.81 12.40
CA ARG A 80 -9.91 -3.15 13.01
C ARG A 80 -8.46 -3.61 13.23
N LEU A 81 -7.60 -3.41 12.24
CA LEU A 81 -6.19 -3.79 12.30
C LEU A 81 -5.43 -2.96 13.35
N ASN A 82 -5.63 -1.64 13.36
CA ASN A 82 -5.01 -0.75 14.34
C ASN A 82 -5.35 -1.17 15.77
N LYS A 83 -6.63 -1.49 16.05
CA LYS A 83 -7.07 -1.98 17.35
C LYS A 83 -6.34 -3.26 17.78
N ARG A 84 -6.13 -4.20 16.86
CA ARG A 84 -5.43 -5.47 17.13
C ARG A 84 -3.94 -5.25 17.38
N LEU A 85 -3.28 -4.46 16.54
CA LEU A 85 -1.84 -4.18 16.67
C LEU A 85 -1.52 -3.32 17.89
N ALA A 86 -2.34 -2.31 18.18
CA ALA A 86 -2.18 -1.47 19.37
C ALA A 86 -2.34 -2.27 20.68
N ALA A 87 -3.26 -3.25 20.70
CA ALA A 87 -3.38 -4.16 21.85
C ALA A 87 -2.13 -5.03 22.06
N GLY A 88 -1.46 -5.43 20.97
CA GLY A 88 -0.25 -6.25 21.02
C GLY A 88 1.05 -5.49 21.32
N ALA A 89 1.16 -4.22 20.92
CA ALA A 89 2.36 -3.40 21.10
C ALA A 89 2.62 -2.98 22.57
N GLY A 90 1.63 -3.13 23.45
CA GLY A 90 1.74 -2.77 24.86
C GLY A 90 1.85 -1.24 25.09
N ARG A 91 2.29 -0.84 26.29
CA ARG A 91 2.37 0.58 26.72
C ARG A 91 3.72 1.26 26.42
N SER A 92 4.71 0.53 25.91
CA SER A 92 6.10 1.03 25.77
C SER A 92 6.68 0.94 24.36
N GLY A 93 5.98 0.31 23.41
CA GLY A 93 6.43 0.20 22.02
C GLY A 93 5.85 1.30 21.12
N ASN A 94 6.65 1.80 20.18
CA ASN A 94 6.14 2.59 19.06
C ASN A 94 5.56 1.65 18.00
N LEU A 95 4.39 1.98 17.45
CA LEU A 95 3.75 1.24 16.37
C LEU A 95 3.67 2.10 15.11
N VAL A 96 4.23 1.59 14.01
CA VAL A 96 4.07 2.17 12.68
C VAL A 96 3.81 1.04 11.69
N PHE A 97 2.79 1.21 10.85
CA PHE A 97 2.48 0.28 9.77
C PHE A 97 1.69 1.00 8.68
N SER A 98 1.65 0.39 7.49
CA SER A 98 0.82 0.85 6.38
C SER A 98 -0.38 -0.07 6.22
N PRO A 99 -1.60 0.36 6.59
CA PRO A 99 -2.82 -0.42 6.36
C PRO A 99 -3.01 -0.71 4.87
N LEU A 100 -2.66 0.26 4.00
CA LEU A 100 -2.74 0.13 2.55
C LEU A 100 -1.89 -1.04 2.03
N CYS A 101 -0.67 -1.21 2.54
CA CYS A 101 0.23 -2.30 2.18
C CYS A 101 -0.33 -3.68 2.51
N LEU A 102 -0.83 -3.84 3.74
CA LEU A 102 -1.40 -5.10 4.20
C LEU A 102 -2.70 -5.42 3.46
N TYR A 103 -3.53 -4.41 3.24
CA TYR A 103 -4.75 -4.53 2.45
C TYR A 103 -4.44 -4.96 1.02
N ALA A 104 -3.45 -4.32 0.39
CA ALA A 104 -2.95 -4.66 -0.94
C ALA A 104 -2.46 -6.11 -1.03
N ALA A 105 -1.64 -6.54 -0.07
CA ALA A 105 -1.10 -7.90 -0.01
C ALA A 105 -2.21 -8.95 0.12
N LEU A 106 -3.13 -8.76 1.08
CA LEU A 106 -4.28 -9.65 1.27
C LEU A 106 -5.22 -9.65 0.06
N SER A 107 -5.39 -8.49 -0.56
CA SER A 107 -6.19 -8.37 -1.78
C SER A 107 -5.58 -9.18 -2.91
N LEU A 108 -4.25 -9.12 -3.09
CA LEU A 108 -3.58 -9.96 -4.07
C LEU A 108 -3.78 -11.45 -3.75
N TRP A 109 -3.63 -11.84 -2.50
CA TRP A 109 -3.81 -13.23 -2.09
C TRP A 109 -5.23 -13.73 -2.40
N ALA A 110 -6.24 -12.89 -2.19
CA ALA A 110 -7.63 -13.18 -2.51
C ALA A 110 -7.86 -13.41 -4.02
N THR A 111 -7.06 -12.82 -4.92
CA THR A 111 -7.19 -13.10 -6.37
C THR A 111 -6.92 -14.57 -6.72
N GLY A 112 -5.95 -15.18 -6.02
CA GLY A 112 -5.56 -16.58 -6.17
C GLY A 112 -6.45 -17.55 -5.38
N ALA A 113 -7.03 -17.10 -4.28
CA ALA A 113 -7.86 -17.92 -3.41
C ALA A 113 -9.20 -18.37 -4.05
N ARG A 114 -9.77 -19.46 -3.54
CA ARG A 114 -11.07 -20.00 -3.94
C ARG A 114 -11.89 -20.39 -2.72
N GLU A 115 -13.20 -20.50 -2.92
CA GLU A 115 -14.16 -21.05 -1.97
C GLU A 115 -13.99 -20.49 -0.55
N ARG A 116 -13.75 -21.36 0.45
CA ARG A 116 -13.62 -20.98 1.85
C ARG A 116 -12.50 -19.96 2.09
N THR A 117 -11.31 -20.19 1.53
CA THR A 117 -10.17 -19.27 1.69
C THR A 117 -10.48 -17.90 1.10
N LEU A 118 -11.14 -17.85 -0.05
CA LEU A 118 -11.58 -16.60 -0.66
C LEU A 118 -12.58 -15.87 0.25
N ASN A 119 -13.58 -16.58 0.77
CA ASN A 119 -14.61 -15.99 1.63
C ASN A 119 -14.03 -15.42 2.93
N GLU A 120 -13.09 -16.13 3.55
CA GLU A 120 -12.39 -15.65 4.75
C GLU A 120 -11.58 -14.38 4.45
N LEU A 121 -10.83 -14.35 3.33
CA LEU A 121 -10.06 -13.17 2.92
C LEU A 121 -10.96 -11.96 2.59
N LEU A 122 -12.06 -12.18 1.86
CA LEU A 122 -13.03 -11.11 1.57
C LEU A 122 -13.68 -10.57 2.85
N GLY A 123 -14.00 -11.45 3.80
CA GLY A 123 -14.50 -11.05 5.12
C GLY A 123 -13.50 -10.20 5.90
N VAL A 124 -12.22 -10.56 5.89
CA VAL A 124 -11.15 -9.76 6.53
C VAL A 124 -11.00 -8.40 5.86
N LEU A 125 -10.98 -8.35 4.53
CA LEU A 125 -10.90 -7.12 3.75
C LEU A 125 -12.17 -6.25 3.88
N GLY A 126 -13.30 -6.84 4.30
CA GLY A 126 -14.59 -6.16 4.39
C GLY A 126 -15.25 -5.96 3.02
N VAL A 127 -14.90 -6.79 2.04
CA VAL A 127 -15.36 -6.65 0.66
C VAL A 127 -16.55 -7.59 0.41
N PRO A 128 -17.69 -7.10 -0.11
CA PRO A 128 -18.92 -7.89 -0.19
C PRO A 128 -18.89 -8.96 -1.29
N SER A 129 -18.06 -8.79 -2.32
CA SER A 129 -17.98 -9.71 -3.45
C SER A 129 -16.64 -9.68 -4.16
N ARG A 130 -16.39 -10.69 -5.00
CA ARG A 130 -15.20 -10.76 -5.84
C ARG A 130 -15.11 -9.64 -6.88
N ASP A 131 -16.24 -9.14 -7.35
CA ASP A 131 -16.28 -8.06 -8.35
C ASP A 131 -15.82 -6.73 -7.72
N VAL A 132 -16.32 -6.42 -6.52
CA VAL A 132 -15.88 -5.25 -5.75
C VAL A 132 -14.40 -5.38 -5.35
N HIS A 133 -13.96 -6.59 -5.02
CA HIS A 133 -12.54 -6.87 -4.73
C HIS A 133 -11.65 -6.62 -5.95
N THR A 134 -12.08 -7.08 -7.13
CA THR A 134 -11.36 -6.83 -8.38
C THR A 134 -11.24 -5.33 -8.61
N PHE A 135 -12.33 -4.58 -8.44
CA PHE A 135 -12.30 -3.11 -8.54
C PHE A 135 -11.31 -2.46 -7.58
N HIS A 136 -11.22 -2.93 -6.32
CA HIS A 136 -10.24 -2.41 -5.35
C HIS A 136 -8.82 -2.63 -5.82
N VAL A 137 -8.52 -3.85 -6.25
CA VAL A 137 -7.19 -4.22 -6.73
C VAL A 137 -6.77 -3.31 -7.89
N CYS A 138 -7.67 -3.06 -8.85
CA CYS A 138 -7.34 -2.23 -10.01
C CYS A 138 -7.20 -0.74 -9.60
N THR A 139 -8.05 -0.26 -8.69
CA THR A 139 -7.91 1.11 -8.14
C THR A 139 -6.59 1.29 -7.40
N LEU A 140 -6.22 0.33 -6.55
CA LEU A 140 -4.99 0.35 -5.76
C LEU A 140 -3.75 0.24 -6.64
N ALA A 141 -3.72 -0.72 -7.56
CA ALA A 141 -2.64 -0.86 -8.51
C ALA A 141 -2.49 0.41 -9.36
N ARG A 142 -3.57 1.12 -9.72
CA ARG A 142 -3.47 2.39 -10.46
C ARG A 142 -2.79 3.47 -9.63
N GLN A 143 -3.22 3.61 -8.38
CA GLN A 143 -2.67 4.62 -7.48
C GLN A 143 -1.21 4.33 -7.11
N ALA A 144 -0.86 3.05 -6.94
CA ALA A 144 0.49 2.59 -6.64
C ALA A 144 1.43 2.66 -7.86
N LEU A 145 0.92 2.38 -9.07
CA LEU A 145 1.66 2.42 -10.34
C LEU A 145 1.74 3.81 -10.98
N THR A 146 1.05 4.82 -10.43
CA THR A 146 1.39 6.21 -10.78
C THR A 146 2.75 6.55 -10.19
N ASP A 147 3.80 6.06 -10.82
CA ASP A 147 5.15 6.57 -10.65
C ASP A 147 5.10 8.04 -11.06
N ARG A 148 5.19 8.92 -10.06
CA ARG A 148 5.06 10.35 -10.32
C ARG A 148 6.45 10.88 -10.61
N PRO A 149 6.75 11.27 -11.87
CA PRO A 149 7.96 12.00 -12.14
C PRO A 149 8.05 13.20 -11.18
N ARG A 150 9.28 13.54 -10.81
CA ARG A 150 9.70 14.51 -9.78
C ARG A 150 8.98 15.87 -9.88
N THR A 151 7.70 15.95 -9.49
CA THR A 151 6.92 17.19 -9.48
C THR A 151 7.22 18.06 -8.25
N GLY A 152 8.17 17.67 -7.40
CA GLY A 152 8.52 18.34 -6.14
C GLY A 152 7.64 17.93 -4.94
N GLY A 153 6.60 17.11 -5.16
CA GLY A 153 5.72 16.61 -4.10
C GLY A 153 6.28 15.41 -3.31
N PRO A 154 5.45 14.78 -2.45
CA PRO A 154 5.82 13.60 -1.68
C PRO A 154 6.32 12.47 -2.58
N ARG A 155 7.45 11.89 -2.20
CA ARG A 155 7.98 10.66 -2.80
C ARG A 155 7.30 9.48 -2.14
N VAL A 156 6.57 8.71 -2.93
CA VAL A 156 5.95 7.44 -2.53
C VAL A 156 6.54 6.35 -3.41
N SER A 157 7.16 5.35 -2.81
CA SER A 157 7.55 4.12 -3.51
C SER A 157 6.75 2.97 -2.93
N PHE A 158 6.14 2.17 -3.78
CA PHE A 158 5.34 1.03 -3.37
C PHE A 158 5.79 -0.19 -4.18
N GLY A 159 5.98 -1.32 -3.51
CA GLY A 159 6.25 -2.61 -4.15
C GLY A 159 5.41 -3.72 -3.54
N CYS A 160 4.88 -4.58 -4.38
CA CYS A 160 4.30 -5.86 -4.01
C CYS A 160 4.91 -6.92 -4.92
N GLY A 161 5.30 -8.07 -4.38
CA GLY A 161 5.94 -9.12 -5.16
C GLY A 161 5.63 -10.49 -4.56
N VAL A 162 5.30 -11.45 -5.43
CA VAL A 162 5.13 -12.85 -5.04
C VAL A 162 6.37 -13.61 -5.49
N TRP A 163 6.98 -14.28 -4.53
CA TRP A 163 8.16 -15.11 -4.69
C TRP A 163 7.79 -16.54 -4.37
N HIS A 164 8.12 -17.49 -5.23
CA HIS A 164 7.81 -18.90 -5.00
C HIS A 164 9.04 -19.77 -5.21
N ASP A 165 9.00 -20.96 -4.63
CA ASP A 165 10.04 -21.94 -4.90
C ASP A 165 10.00 -22.38 -6.37
N ALA A 166 11.16 -22.49 -7.00
CA ALA A 166 11.30 -22.91 -8.40
C ALA A 166 10.73 -24.31 -8.69
N THR A 167 10.61 -25.17 -7.67
CA THR A 167 9.99 -26.49 -7.80
C THR A 167 8.46 -26.45 -7.80
N VAL A 168 7.85 -25.34 -7.37
CA VAL A 168 6.40 -25.15 -7.36
C VAL A 168 5.99 -24.51 -8.69
N PRO A 169 5.24 -25.23 -9.55
CA PRO A 169 4.82 -24.71 -10.84
C PRO A 169 3.71 -23.67 -10.66
N LEU A 170 4.11 -22.42 -10.41
CA LEU A 170 3.21 -21.28 -10.48
C LEU A 170 3.26 -20.61 -11.85
N ARG A 171 2.33 -19.69 -12.05
CA ARG A 171 2.22 -18.93 -13.28
C ARG A 171 3.50 -18.09 -13.50
N PRO A 172 4.12 -18.10 -14.70
CA PRO A 172 5.44 -17.51 -14.96
C PRO A 172 5.62 -15.99 -14.81
N ALA A 173 4.69 -15.26 -14.20
CA ALA A 173 4.94 -13.86 -13.81
C ALA A 173 5.17 -13.67 -12.31
N PHE A 174 5.16 -14.75 -11.54
CA PHE A 174 5.70 -14.73 -10.19
C PHE A 174 7.20 -15.03 -10.27
N ARG A 175 7.96 -14.48 -9.33
CA ARG A 175 9.40 -14.64 -9.32
C ARG A 175 9.74 -15.97 -8.65
N ASP A 176 10.58 -16.75 -9.30
CA ASP A 176 11.06 -18.01 -8.77
C ASP A 176 12.41 -17.81 -8.07
N VAL A 177 12.55 -18.49 -6.94
CA VAL A 177 13.78 -18.58 -6.15
C VAL A 177 13.93 -20.00 -5.61
N ASN A 178 15.13 -20.36 -5.18
CA ASN A 178 15.39 -21.69 -4.62
C ASN A 178 15.26 -21.68 -3.09
N PHE A 179 14.05 -21.60 -2.54
CA PHE A 179 13.85 -21.68 -1.08
C PHE A 179 14.28 -23.05 -0.54
N HIS A 180 13.96 -24.14 -1.23
CA HIS A 180 14.23 -25.51 -0.76
C HIS A 180 15.73 -25.82 -0.70
N ARG A 181 16.53 -25.32 -1.65
CA ARG A 181 17.97 -25.63 -1.73
C ARG A 181 18.84 -24.51 -1.15
N GLN A 182 18.42 -23.24 -1.29
CA GLN A 182 19.22 -22.06 -1.01
C GLN A 182 18.38 -20.96 -0.31
N PRO A 183 17.78 -21.23 0.87
CA PRO A 183 16.88 -20.28 1.54
C PRO A 183 17.56 -18.95 1.89
N GLU A 184 18.84 -18.97 2.25
CA GLU A 184 19.62 -17.76 2.52
C GLU A 184 19.87 -16.92 1.27
N GLU A 185 20.13 -17.54 0.12
CA GLU A 185 20.28 -16.82 -1.15
C GLU A 185 18.95 -16.18 -1.57
N ALA A 186 17.84 -16.93 -1.45
CA ALA A 186 16.51 -16.40 -1.70
C ALA A 186 16.18 -15.21 -0.78
N ARG A 187 16.56 -15.29 0.50
CA ARG A 187 16.43 -14.18 1.47
C ARG A 187 17.19 -12.94 1.00
N GLU A 188 18.42 -13.11 0.53
CA GLU A 188 19.27 -12.00 0.04
C GLU A 188 18.70 -11.37 -1.22
N GLN A 189 18.21 -12.18 -2.17
CA GLN A 189 17.57 -11.68 -3.39
C GLN A 189 16.31 -10.85 -3.09
N ILE A 190 15.46 -11.33 -2.17
CA ILE A 190 14.26 -10.59 -1.77
C ILE A 190 14.64 -9.28 -1.08
N ASN A 191 15.59 -9.31 -0.14
CA ASN A 191 16.03 -8.11 0.56
C ASN A 191 16.70 -7.09 -0.39
N ALA A 192 17.51 -7.55 -1.35
CA ALA A 192 18.11 -6.70 -2.38
C ALA A 192 17.04 -6.02 -3.25
N TRP A 193 15.99 -6.75 -3.63
CA TRP A 193 14.87 -6.17 -4.35
C TRP A 193 14.11 -5.11 -3.52
N VAL A 194 13.85 -5.37 -2.24
CA VAL A 194 13.22 -4.39 -1.34
C VAL A 194 14.11 -3.16 -1.14
N ALA A 195 15.41 -3.35 -0.97
CA ALA A 195 16.38 -2.28 -0.83
C ALA A 195 16.37 -1.38 -2.09
N ALA A 196 16.46 -1.97 -3.28
CA ALA A 196 16.40 -1.23 -4.54
C ALA A 196 15.10 -0.42 -4.68
N LEU A 197 13.94 -1.02 -4.38
CA LEU A 197 12.65 -0.32 -4.42
C LEU A 197 12.55 0.85 -3.44
N THR A 198 13.20 0.74 -2.29
CA THR A 198 13.13 1.73 -1.21
C THR A 198 14.30 2.70 -1.24
N ASN A 199 15.22 2.58 -2.19
CA ASN A 199 16.50 3.32 -2.24
C ASN A 199 17.31 3.11 -0.95
N ASP A 200 17.46 1.86 -0.56
CA ASP A 200 18.24 1.36 0.58
C ASP A 200 17.74 1.80 1.96
N LEU A 201 16.52 2.34 2.05
CA LEU A 201 15.93 2.75 3.33
C LEU A 201 15.32 1.58 4.11
N ILE A 202 14.97 0.50 3.42
CA ILE A 202 14.59 -0.78 4.02
C ILE A 202 15.56 -1.83 3.48
N PRO A 203 16.80 -1.88 4.00
CA PRO A 203 17.84 -2.78 3.49
C PRO A 203 17.60 -4.23 3.90
N THR A 204 16.84 -4.47 4.95
CA THR A 204 16.53 -5.82 5.44
C THR A 204 15.09 -5.86 5.92
N LEU A 205 14.24 -6.52 5.15
CA LEU A 205 12.85 -6.79 5.48
C LEU A 205 12.70 -8.19 6.09
N ILE A 206 13.36 -9.18 5.48
CA ILE A 206 13.32 -10.57 5.91
C ILE A 206 14.59 -10.85 6.73
N GLY A 207 14.40 -11.07 8.03
CA GLY A 207 15.46 -11.42 8.97
C GLY A 207 16.07 -12.80 8.68
N ARG A 208 17.19 -13.10 9.34
CA ARG A 208 17.78 -14.45 9.34
C ARG A 208 16.75 -15.45 9.89
N ASP A 209 16.79 -16.67 9.39
CA ASP A 209 15.94 -17.79 9.82
C ASP A 209 14.43 -17.63 9.55
N ALA A 210 13.99 -16.52 8.93
CA ALA A 210 12.59 -16.31 8.58
C ALA A 210 12.14 -17.15 7.37
N LEU A 211 13.08 -17.58 6.54
CA LEU A 211 12.86 -18.49 5.41
C LEU A 211 13.54 -19.82 5.70
N SER A 212 12.95 -20.91 5.23
CA SER A 212 13.48 -22.25 5.43
C SER A 212 13.34 -23.09 4.18
N HIS A 213 13.92 -24.29 4.21
CA HIS A 213 13.75 -25.29 3.16
C HIS A 213 12.28 -25.74 2.97
N LEU A 214 11.37 -25.41 3.90
CA LEU A 214 9.94 -25.70 3.79
C LEU A 214 9.13 -24.54 3.20
N THR A 215 9.78 -23.43 2.84
CA THR A 215 9.09 -22.25 2.31
C THR A 215 8.77 -22.45 0.83
N ASP A 216 7.49 -22.45 0.47
CA ASP A 216 7.05 -22.59 -0.93
C ASP A 216 6.68 -21.25 -1.58
N LEU A 217 6.21 -20.28 -0.78
CA LEU A 217 5.66 -19.01 -1.26
C LEU A 217 5.87 -17.90 -0.22
N VAL A 218 6.32 -16.74 -0.69
CA VAL A 218 6.46 -15.52 0.10
C VAL A 218 5.81 -14.36 -0.64
N LEU A 219 4.89 -13.67 0.03
CA LEU A 219 4.34 -12.41 -0.44
C LEU A 219 5.07 -11.26 0.25
N VAL A 220 5.75 -10.45 -0.55
CA VAL A 220 6.55 -9.32 -0.08
C VAL A 220 5.83 -8.04 -0.44
N ASN A 221 5.58 -7.19 0.55
CA ASN A 221 4.99 -5.87 0.32
C ASN A 221 5.76 -4.80 1.08
N THR A 222 5.99 -3.65 0.43
CA THR A 222 6.74 -2.54 1.02
C THR A 222 6.24 -1.21 0.49
N ILE A 223 6.12 -0.22 1.39
CA ILE A 223 5.92 1.17 1.03
C ILE A 223 6.96 2.04 1.70
N TYR A 224 7.40 3.04 0.96
CA TYR A 224 8.25 4.10 1.43
C TYR A 224 7.57 5.44 1.14
N PHE A 225 7.57 6.32 2.14
CA PHE A 225 7.01 7.66 2.06
C PHE A 225 8.03 8.68 2.59
N LYS A 226 8.40 9.66 1.77
CA LYS A 226 9.21 10.82 2.17
C LYS A 226 8.67 12.08 1.55
N ALA A 227 8.43 13.08 2.37
CA ALA A 227 7.84 14.33 1.94
C ALA A 227 8.43 15.51 2.71
N LYS A 228 8.46 16.67 2.07
CA LYS A 228 8.77 17.94 2.73
C LYS A 228 7.50 18.51 3.32
N TRP A 229 7.60 19.17 4.47
CA TRP A 229 6.49 19.94 5.01
C TRP A 229 6.19 21.14 4.11
N ASN A 230 4.91 21.50 3.98
CA ASN A 230 4.53 22.72 3.25
C ASN A 230 4.99 24.00 3.97
N LYS A 231 5.17 23.92 5.29
CA LYS A 231 5.77 24.96 6.12
C LYS A 231 6.84 24.29 6.98
N SER A 232 8.07 24.79 6.95
CA SER A 232 9.16 24.30 7.78
C SER A 232 8.92 24.62 9.26
N PHE A 233 9.68 23.93 10.12
CA PHE A 233 9.67 24.11 11.56
C PHE A 233 11.08 24.48 12.01
N ASP A 234 11.15 25.25 13.08
CA ASP A 234 12.37 25.43 13.86
C ASP A 234 12.45 24.31 14.90
N GLU A 235 13.67 23.93 15.28
CA GLU A 235 13.92 22.90 16.29
C GLU A 235 14.20 23.55 17.64
N GLU A 236 13.47 23.12 18.68
CA GLU A 236 13.68 23.54 20.07
C GLU A 236 13.62 22.30 20.98
N ARG A 237 14.47 22.24 22.02
CA ARG A 237 14.47 21.10 22.96
C ARG A 237 13.39 21.27 24.01
N HIS A 238 12.61 20.21 24.22
CA HIS A 238 11.58 20.17 25.27
C HIS A 238 11.47 18.76 25.86
N LEU A 239 10.91 18.68 27.07
CA LEU A 239 10.63 17.40 27.73
C LEU A 239 9.42 16.71 27.09
N PHE A 240 9.62 15.48 26.62
CA PHE A 240 8.56 14.57 26.23
C PHE A 240 8.26 13.59 27.38
N HIS A 241 7.00 13.54 27.81
CA HIS A 241 6.57 12.64 28.88
C HIS A 241 6.08 11.31 28.31
N ARG A 242 6.80 10.23 28.61
CA ARG A 242 6.41 8.86 28.24
C ARG A 242 5.31 8.32 29.16
N LEU A 243 4.67 7.24 28.73
CA LEU A 243 3.59 6.56 29.47
C LEU A 243 4.06 5.85 30.75
N ASP A 244 5.37 5.62 30.91
CA ASP A 244 6.01 5.13 32.14
C ASP A 244 6.39 6.27 33.10
N ASN A 245 5.88 7.49 32.85
CA ASN A 245 6.17 8.73 33.59
C ASN A 245 7.62 9.22 33.52
N ILE A 246 8.46 8.64 32.65
CA ILE A 246 9.82 9.14 32.42
C ILE A 246 9.73 10.34 31.45
N ALA A 247 10.29 11.47 31.86
CA ALA A 247 10.49 12.61 30.98
C ALA A 247 11.84 12.47 30.26
N ILE A 248 11.84 12.60 28.93
CA ILE A 248 13.05 12.57 28.10
C ILE A 248 13.18 13.89 27.36
N ASP A 249 14.40 14.43 27.32
CA ASP A 249 14.69 15.65 26.59
C ASP A 249 14.82 15.35 25.09
N THR A 250 13.91 15.91 24.30
CA THR A 250 13.68 15.55 22.89
C THR A 250 13.69 16.82 22.04
N PRO A 251 14.21 16.79 20.80
CA PRO A 251 14.00 17.87 19.84
C PRO A 251 12.52 17.93 19.42
N PHE A 252 11.85 19.02 19.76
CA PHE A 252 10.50 19.32 19.30
C PHE A 252 10.57 20.28 18.12
N MET A 253 9.65 20.08 17.17
CA MET A 253 9.44 21.00 16.06
C MET A 253 8.46 22.09 16.46
N ARG A 254 8.82 23.35 16.23
CA ARG A 254 7.98 24.53 16.49
C ARG A 254 7.76 25.31 15.21
N GLY A 255 6.51 25.74 14.98
CA GLY A 255 6.16 26.53 13.81
C GLY A 255 5.07 27.53 14.14
N PHE A 256 5.22 28.77 13.67
CA PHE A 256 4.27 29.84 13.91
C PHE A 256 3.28 30.02 12.74
N GLY A 257 2.15 30.66 13.02
CA GLY A 257 1.13 31.01 12.03
C GLY A 257 -0.09 30.08 12.01
N ARG A 258 -0.95 30.27 11.01
CA ARG A 258 -2.24 29.56 10.93
C ARG A 258 -2.03 28.05 10.67
N GLN A 259 -2.51 27.24 11.61
CA GLN A 259 -2.57 25.78 11.54
C GLN A 259 -4.01 25.30 11.46
N ARG A 260 -4.21 24.09 10.92
CA ARG A 260 -5.52 23.44 10.87
C ARG A 260 -5.67 22.52 12.07
N ILE A 261 -6.40 22.98 13.07
CA ILE A 261 -6.61 22.26 14.32
C ILE A 261 -8.11 22.10 14.53
N ALA A 262 -8.56 20.87 14.75
CA ALA A 262 -9.90 20.55 15.23
C ALA A 262 -9.83 20.24 16.73
N TRP A 263 -10.80 20.78 17.47
CA TRP A 263 -10.96 20.56 18.91
C TRP A 263 -12.15 19.65 19.14
N HIS A 264 -11.93 18.59 19.91
CA HIS A 264 -12.96 17.64 20.30
C HIS A 264 -12.98 17.52 21.82
N ASN A 265 -14.02 16.87 22.36
CA ASN A 265 -14.07 16.60 23.79
C ASN A 265 -13.00 15.55 24.16
N GLY A 266 -11.95 15.98 24.88
CA GLY A 266 -10.88 15.11 25.39
C GLY A 266 -9.67 14.92 24.46
N PHE A 267 -9.66 15.50 23.25
CA PHE A 267 -8.52 15.44 22.34
C PHE A 267 -8.54 16.53 21.27
N LYS A 268 -7.39 16.73 20.61
CA LYS A 268 -7.18 17.67 19.49
C LYS A 268 -6.64 16.93 18.28
N VAL A 269 -6.96 17.42 17.09
CA VAL A 269 -6.43 16.89 15.84
C VAL A 269 -5.74 18.01 15.08
N LEU A 270 -4.43 17.86 14.82
CA LEU A 270 -3.64 18.77 14.00
C LEU A 270 -3.41 18.17 12.62
N GLN A 271 -3.75 18.89 11.55
CA GLN A 271 -3.44 18.49 10.17
C GLN A 271 -2.22 19.26 9.65
N LEU A 272 -1.12 18.53 9.45
CA LEU A 272 0.12 19.03 8.85
C LEU A 272 0.19 18.66 7.38
N ARG A 273 0.21 19.66 6.50
CA ARG A 273 0.28 19.44 5.05
C ARG A 273 1.72 19.28 4.60
N TYR A 274 1.94 18.31 3.72
CA TYR A 274 3.18 18.22 2.96
C TYR A 274 3.18 19.21 1.79
N GLU A 275 4.37 19.59 1.31
CA GLU A 275 4.57 20.32 0.07
C GLU A 275 3.96 19.48 -1.07
N GLN A 276 3.08 20.10 -1.87
CA GLN A 276 2.43 19.41 -2.98
C GLN A 276 3.23 19.63 -4.26
N GLY A 277 3.22 18.64 -5.14
CA GLY A 277 3.89 18.76 -6.44
C GLY A 277 3.22 19.80 -7.33
N ARG A 278 3.95 20.26 -8.37
CA ARG A 278 3.38 21.17 -9.37
C ARG A 278 2.19 20.51 -10.07
N PRO A 279 1.09 21.27 -10.31
CA PRO A 279 -0.01 20.81 -11.15
C PRO A 279 0.52 20.44 -12.54
N LEU A 280 0.11 19.28 -13.07
CA LEU A 280 0.48 18.91 -14.44
C LEU A 280 -0.41 19.70 -15.43
N PRO A 281 0.12 20.19 -16.58
CA PRO A 281 -0.58 21.14 -17.46
C PRO A 281 -1.79 20.59 -18.23
N VAL A 282 -2.06 19.29 -18.17
CA VAL A 282 -3.14 18.63 -18.92
C VAL A 282 -4.15 18.08 -17.93
N GLN A 283 -5.46 18.10 -18.27
CA GLN A 283 -6.69 17.68 -17.56
C GLN A 283 -6.62 16.31 -16.80
N SER A 284 -5.61 16.20 -15.98
CA SER A 284 -5.23 15.05 -15.19
C SER A 284 -5.88 15.21 -13.84
N GLN A 285 -6.44 14.11 -13.35
CA GLN A 285 -7.17 13.99 -12.08
C GLN A 285 -6.65 14.89 -10.95
N PRO A 286 -7.52 15.30 -10.00
CA PRO A 286 -7.07 16.01 -8.80
C PRO A 286 -5.89 15.27 -8.18
N GLN A 287 -4.76 15.97 -8.02
CA GLN A 287 -3.58 15.35 -7.44
C GLN A 287 -3.90 14.95 -5.98
N PRO A 288 -3.62 13.71 -5.54
CA PRO A 288 -3.67 13.33 -4.14
C PRO A 288 -2.90 14.34 -3.31
N THR A 289 -3.57 14.86 -2.30
CA THR A 289 -2.97 15.73 -1.31
C THR A 289 -2.61 14.89 -0.10
N TYR A 290 -1.35 14.97 0.30
CA TYR A 290 -0.86 14.24 1.46
C TYR A 290 -0.81 15.16 2.68
N SER A 291 -1.20 14.64 3.83
CA SER A 291 -1.09 15.32 5.12
C SER A 291 -0.84 14.30 6.22
N MET A 292 -0.12 14.70 7.27
CA MET A 292 -0.06 13.98 8.53
C MET A 292 -1.13 14.55 9.46
N CYS A 293 -1.94 13.67 10.05
CA CYS A 293 -2.88 14.03 11.11
C CYS A 293 -2.32 13.56 12.45
N VAL A 294 -2.17 14.47 13.40
CA VAL A 294 -1.70 14.19 14.76
C VAL A 294 -2.90 14.26 15.69
N PHE A 295 -3.26 13.12 16.27
CA PHE A 295 -4.33 13.00 17.26
C PHE A 295 -3.69 13.03 18.65
N LEU A 296 -4.01 14.07 19.42
CA LEU A 296 -3.39 14.31 20.73
C LEU A 296 -4.48 14.36 21.82
N PRO A 297 -4.57 13.35 22.71
CA PRO A 297 -5.43 13.39 23.87
C PRO A 297 -5.08 14.55 24.81
N ASP A 298 -6.06 15.09 25.54
CA ASP A 298 -5.82 16.14 26.53
C ASP A 298 -5.10 15.60 27.78
N VAL A 299 -5.34 14.33 28.13
CA VAL A 299 -4.69 13.64 29.26
C VAL A 299 -3.48 12.82 28.78
N ARG A 300 -2.40 12.81 29.57
CA ARG A 300 -1.09 12.25 29.17
C ARG A 300 -1.13 10.77 28.79
N ASP A 301 -1.95 9.98 29.46
CA ASP A 301 -2.13 8.54 29.23
C ASP A 301 -3.40 8.20 28.42
N GLY A 302 -4.02 9.21 27.79
CA GLY A 302 -5.29 9.07 27.07
C GLY A 302 -5.20 8.38 25.72
N LEU A 303 -3.99 8.01 25.26
CA LEU A 303 -3.80 7.44 23.91
C LEU A 303 -4.51 6.10 23.74
N CYS A 304 -4.51 5.24 24.77
CA CYS A 304 -5.22 3.96 24.72
C CYS A 304 -6.74 4.15 24.61
N TRP A 305 -7.29 5.10 25.37
CA TRP A 305 -8.70 5.45 25.29
C TRP A 305 -9.05 6.02 23.90
N LEU A 306 -8.25 6.96 23.41
CA LEU A 306 -8.48 7.58 22.10
C LEU A 306 -8.42 6.55 20.96
N ALA A 307 -7.45 5.65 20.98
CA ALA A 307 -7.33 4.56 20.02
C ALA A 307 -8.56 3.62 20.04
N SER A 308 -9.18 3.42 21.20
CA SER A 308 -10.41 2.63 21.35
C SER A 308 -11.68 3.35 20.84
N GLN A 309 -11.70 4.68 20.84
CA GLN A 309 -12.82 5.48 20.33
C GLN A 309 -12.80 5.63 18.81
N ILE A 310 -11.61 5.65 18.21
CA ILE A 310 -11.44 5.79 16.76
C ILE A 310 -11.69 4.46 16.03
N ALA A 311 -11.59 3.31 16.72
CA ALA A 311 -11.62 1.97 16.13
C ALA A 311 -12.93 1.20 16.32
#